data_AF-A0A178XY77-F1
#
_entry.id   AF-A0A178XY77-F1
#
_cell.length_a   1.000
_cell.length_b   1.000
_cell.length_c   1.000
_cell.angle_alpha   90.00
_cell.angle_beta   90.00
_cell.angle_gamma   90.00
#
_symmetry.space_group_name_H-M   'P 1'
#
loop_
_entity.id
_entity.type
_entity.pdbx_description
1 polymer ?
#
loop_
_entity_poly.entity_id
_entity_poly.type
_entity_poly.pdbx_seq_one_letter_code
_entity_poly.pdbx_strand_id
1 'polypeptide(L)'
;MTPADVASIVGSPDQIRQGIRSTREVRSKGLPILYYRSGVLSEIEFYREVENVRFEEIQFFVDDGLECLRYLEARNGGAVVNVGAVLFQNLGLTTGRLDEAVVEAHTVTAFQKGLWDDKVVKFDRISFQ
;
A
#
# COMPACT_ATOMS: atom_id res chain seq x y z
N MET A 1 -0.28 -5.31 15.45
CA MET A 1 -1.48 -6.17 15.48
C MET A 1 -1.08 -7.56 15.04
N THR A 2 -1.57 -8.59 15.75
CA THR A 2 -1.37 -10.00 15.41
C THR A 2 -2.39 -10.45 14.35
N PRO A 3 -2.19 -11.60 13.67
CA PRO A 3 -3.18 -12.14 12.75
C PRO A 3 -4.57 -12.32 13.38
N ALA A 4 -4.64 -12.72 14.65
CA ALA A 4 -5.90 -12.88 15.36
C ALA A 4 -6.63 -11.54 15.56
N ASP A 5 -5.90 -10.49 15.95
CA ASP A 5 -6.46 -9.14 16.10
C ASP A 5 -7.03 -8.66 14.77
N VAL A 6 -6.31 -8.87 13.67
CA VAL A 6 -6.75 -8.42 12.35
C VAL A 6 -7.96 -9.22 11.86
N ALA A 7 -7.98 -10.54 12.07
CA ALA A 7 -9.10 -11.39 11.70
C ALA A 7 -10.42 -10.99 12.41
N SER A 8 -10.35 -10.43 13.62
CA SER A 8 -11.53 -9.89 14.31
C SER A 8 -12.13 -8.63 13.66
N ILE A 9 -11.37 -7.95 12.79
CA ILE A 9 -11.78 -6.71 12.12
C ILE A 9 -12.18 -6.96 10.67
N VAL A 10 -11.37 -7.72 9.93
CA VAL A 10 -11.55 -7.93 8.48
C VAL A 10 -11.92 -9.37 8.11
N GLY A 11 -12.19 -10.20 9.11
CA GLY A 11 -12.51 -11.62 8.92
C GLY A 11 -11.29 -12.52 8.72
N SER A 12 -11.52 -13.83 8.83
CA SER A 12 -10.51 -14.86 8.61
C SER A 12 -9.98 -14.85 7.17
N PRO A 13 -8.71 -15.21 6.95
CA PRO A 13 -8.17 -15.37 5.60
C PRO A 13 -8.74 -16.61 4.91
N ASP A 14 -8.95 -16.52 3.59
CA ASP A 14 -9.31 -17.65 2.73
C ASP A 14 -8.07 -18.48 2.37
N GLN A 15 -6.92 -17.81 2.25
CA GLN A 15 -5.63 -18.46 2.00
C GLN A 15 -4.53 -17.81 2.83
N ILE A 16 -3.64 -18.65 3.36
CA ILE A 16 -2.42 -18.23 4.06
C ILE A 16 -1.23 -18.79 3.29
N ARG A 17 -0.29 -17.91 2.92
CA ARG A 17 1.00 -18.29 2.35
C ARG A 17 2.11 -17.94 3.32
N GLN A 18 2.83 -18.96 3.77
CA GLN A 18 3.97 -18.79 4.67
C GLN A 18 5.27 -18.73 3.86
N GLY A 19 6.07 -17.71 4.15
CA GLY A 19 7.48 -17.62 3.76
C GLY A 19 8.38 -17.70 4.99
N ILE A 20 9.70 -17.67 4.77
CA ILE A 20 10.71 -17.90 5.83
C ILE A 20 10.55 -16.95 7.02
N ARG A 21 10.11 -15.71 6.81
CA ARG A 21 9.87 -14.70 7.87
C ARG A 21 8.65 -13.81 7.62
N SER A 22 7.81 -14.21 6.67
CA SER A 22 6.69 -13.41 6.21
C SER A 22 5.48 -14.29 6.03
N THR A 23 4.33 -13.83 6.49
CA THR A 23 3.04 -14.45 6.20
C THR A 23 2.25 -13.52 5.31
N ARG A 24 1.62 -14.07 4.28
CA ARG A 24 0.70 -13.35 3.41
C ARG A 24 -0.69 -13.97 3.56
N GLU A 25 -1.67 -13.14 3.87
CA GLU A 25 -3.07 -13.52 3.97
C GLU A 25 -3.86 -12.95 2.79
N VAL A 26 -4.63 -13.82 2.15
CA VAL A 26 -5.52 -13.48 1.05
C VAL A 26 -6.94 -13.79 1.47
N ARG A 27 -7.86 -12.89 1.12
CA ARG A 27 -9.29 -13.04 1.27
C ARG A 27 -9.95 -12.93 -0.10
N SER A 28 -11.27 -13.05 -0.12
CA SER A 28 -12.11 -12.91 -1.29
C SER A 28 -11.85 -11.60 -2.02
N LYS A 29 -12.18 -11.57 -3.32
CA LYS A 29 -12.04 -10.38 -4.15
C LYS A 29 -12.73 -9.18 -3.49
N GLY A 30 -12.07 -8.01 -3.52
CA GLY A 30 -12.56 -6.79 -2.88
C GLY A 30 -12.19 -6.62 -1.42
N LEU A 31 -11.33 -7.50 -0.87
CA LEU A 31 -10.71 -7.34 0.45
C LEU A 31 -9.19 -7.16 0.32
N PRO A 32 -8.54 -6.47 1.28
CA PRO A 32 -7.11 -6.23 1.23
C PRO A 32 -6.29 -7.51 1.41
N ILE A 33 -5.07 -7.47 0.86
CA ILE A 33 -4.04 -8.48 1.09
C ILE A 33 -3.18 -8.00 2.25
N LEU A 34 -2.94 -8.88 3.21
CA LEU A 34 -2.20 -8.53 4.42
C LEU A 34 -0.87 -9.25 4.47
N TYR A 35 0.17 -8.52 4.88
CA TYR A 35 1.49 -9.06 5.07
C TYR A 35 1.89 -8.90 6.53
N TYR A 36 2.47 -9.96 7.08
CA TYR A 36 2.95 -10.01 8.45
C TYR A 36 4.43 -10.34 8.44
N ARG A 37 5.20 -9.65 9.28
CA ARG A 37 6.61 -9.96 9.54
C ARG A 37 6.76 -10.27 11.02
N SER A 38 7.39 -11.40 11.33
CA SER A 38 7.57 -11.85 12.72
C SER A 38 6.27 -11.90 13.54
N GLY A 39 5.15 -12.26 12.89
CA GLY A 39 3.83 -12.38 13.54
C GLY A 39 3.10 -11.05 13.76
N VAL A 40 3.60 -9.94 13.21
CA VAL A 40 2.97 -8.61 13.33
C VAL A 40 2.63 -8.08 11.94
N LEU A 41 1.44 -7.49 11.80
CA LEU A 41 0.98 -6.84 10.56
C LEU A 41 1.99 -5.75 10.15
N SER A 42 2.58 -5.91 8.97
CA SER A 42 3.58 -5.00 8.43
C SER A 42 3.07 -4.19 7.25
N GLU A 43 2.18 -4.78 6.43
CA GLU A 43 1.63 -4.11 5.24
C GLU A 43 0.16 -4.50 5.01
N ILE A 44 -0.61 -3.56 4.48
CA ILE A 44 -2.00 -3.74 4.01
C ILE A 44 -2.02 -3.24 2.57
N GLU A 45 -2.21 -4.16 1.63
CA GLU A 45 -2.20 -3.88 0.19
C GLU A 45 -3.63 -3.91 -0.35
N PHE A 46 -3.99 -2.83 -1.03
CA PHE A 46 -5.28 -2.60 -1.65
C PHE A 46 -5.13 -2.60 -3.17
N TYR A 47 -6.01 -3.34 -3.82
CA TYR A 47 -6.19 -3.31 -5.27
C TYR A 47 -7.47 -2.56 -5.61
N ARG A 48 -7.65 -2.23 -6.89
CA ARG A 48 -8.77 -1.45 -7.40
C ARG A 48 -10.14 -1.98 -6.98
N GLU A 49 -10.29 -3.29 -6.77
CA GLU A 49 -11.57 -3.87 -6.42
C GLU A 49 -11.93 -3.74 -4.94
N VAL A 50 -11.01 -3.26 -4.10
CA VAL A 50 -11.32 -2.91 -2.71
C VAL A 50 -12.01 -1.56 -2.70
N GLU A 51 -13.26 -1.54 -2.23
CA GLU A 51 -14.04 -0.31 -2.15
C GLU A 51 -13.66 0.54 -0.93
N ASN A 52 -13.95 1.84 -1.00
CA ASN A 52 -13.81 2.78 0.11
C ASN A 52 -12.38 2.90 0.70
N VAL A 53 -11.36 2.72 -0.14
CA VAL A 53 -9.96 2.96 0.27
C VAL A 53 -9.70 4.46 0.29
N ARG A 54 -9.65 5.04 1.49
CA ARG A 54 -9.54 6.49 1.70
C ARG A 54 -8.32 6.86 2.52
N PHE A 55 -7.75 8.02 2.21
CA PHE A 55 -6.72 8.67 3.01
C PHE A 55 -7.02 10.16 3.08
N GLU A 56 -7.33 10.65 4.28
CA GLU A 56 -7.74 12.06 4.49
C GLU A 56 -8.87 12.45 3.52
N GLU A 57 -8.59 13.34 2.57
CA GLU A 57 -9.56 13.91 1.63
C GLU A 57 -9.68 13.15 0.31
N ILE A 58 -8.80 12.19 0.04
CA ILE A 58 -8.79 11.43 -1.22
C ILE A 58 -9.39 10.04 -1.08
N GLN A 59 -10.08 9.61 -2.13
CA GLN A 59 -10.59 8.27 -2.31
C GLN A 59 -9.86 7.57 -3.47
N PHE A 60 -8.95 6.67 -3.11
CA PHE A 60 -8.19 5.91 -4.08
C PHE A 60 -9.11 5.09 -4.99
N PHE A 61 -8.65 4.91 -6.22
CA PHE A 61 -9.33 4.17 -7.30
C PHE A 61 -10.62 4.79 -7.83
N VAL A 62 -11.09 5.89 -7.22
CA VAL A 62 -12.26 6.68 -7.66
C VAL A 62 -11.82 8.05 -8.16
N ASP A 63 -11.03 8.76 -7.34
CA ASP A 63 -10.47 10.05 -7.72
C ASP A 63 -9.41 9.88 -8.83
N ASP A 64 -9.09 10.98 -9.52
CA ASP A 64 -8.04 10.99 -10.54
C ASP A 64 -6.69 10.57 -9.93
N GLY A 65 -6.01 9.63 -10.60
CA GLY A 65 -4.79 9.03 -10.08
C GLY A 65 -3.62 10.01 -9.97
N LEU A 66 -3.51 10.94 -10.92
CA LEU A 66 -2.48 11.98 -10.88
C LEU A 66 -2.76 12.98 -9.75
N GLU A 67 -4.02 13.37 -9.56
CA GLU A 67 -4.43 14.23 -8.44
C GLU A 67 -4.17 13.55 -7.07
N CYS A 68 -4.44 12.25 -6.95
CA CYS A 68 -4.06 11.49 -5.74
C CYS A 68 -2.55 11.53 -5.48
N LEU A 69 -1.73 11.32 -6.51
CA LEU A 69 -0.27 11.33 -6.39
C LEU A 69 0.27 12.71 -6.01
N ARG A 70 -0.27 13.78 -6.62
CA ARG A 70 0.04 15.18 -6.27
C ARG A 70 -0.30 15.48 -4.81
N TYR A 71 -1.49 15.07 -4.36
CA TYR A 71 -1.92 15.24 -2.97
C TYR A 71 -0.96 14.54 -2.00
N LEU A 72 -0.65 13.27 -2.26
CA LEU A 72 0.27 12.50 -1.44
C LEU A 72 1.69 13.08 -1.44
N GLU A 73 2.20 13.52 -2.59
CA GLU A 73 3.52 14.16 -2.71
C GLU A 73 3.59 15.41 -1.82
N ALA A 74 2.58 16.29 -1.91
CA ALA A 74 2.52 17.51 -1.12
C ALA A 74 2.44 17.23 0.40
N ARG A 75 1.61 16.26 0.81
CA ARG A 75 1.45 15.87 2.23
C ARG A 75 2.70 15.16 2.77
N ASN A 76 3.37 14.36 1.94
CA ASN A 76 4.57 13.63 2.33
C ASN A 76 5.82 14.51 2.38
N GLY A 77 5.86 15.60 1.62
CA GLY A 77 7.04 16.46 1.43
C GLY A 77 7.96 16.00 0.29
N GLY A 78 7.37 15.42 -0.77
CA GLY A 78 8.06 14.86 -1.93
C GLY A 78 7.72 13.38 -2.15
N ALA A 79 8.20 12.79 -3.24
CA ALA A 79 8.00 11.39 -3.56
C ALA A 79 9.28 10.77 -4.13
N VAL A 80 9.42 9.45 -3.96
CA VAL A 80 10.49 8.67 -4.59
C VAL A 80 9.91 7.43 -5.26
N VAL A 81 10.51 6.94 -6.34
CA VAL A 81 10.00 5.83 -7.16
C VAL A 81 11.03 4.74 -7.36
N ASN A 82 10.59 3.48 -7.39
CA ASN A 82 11.41 2.33 -7.77
C ASN A 82 10.54 1.22 -8.35
N VAL A 83 10.92 0.68 -9.52
CA VAL A 83 10.18 -0.38 -10.25
C VAL A 83 8.66 -0.16 -10.25
N GLY A 84 8.21 1.04 -10.62
CA GLY A 84 6.78 1.36 -10.70
C GLY A 84 6.05 1.52 -9.36
N ALA A 85 6.75 1.43 -8.23
CA ALA A 85 6.22 1.76 -6.91
C ALA A 85 6.67 3.15 -6.49
N VAL A 86 5.72 4.01 -6.15
CA VAL A 86 5.95 5.34 -5.57
C VAL A 86 5.87 5.22 -4.06
N LEU A 87 6.84 5.77 -3.34
CA LEU A 87 6.98 5.69 -1.89
C LEU A 87 6.80 7.07 -1.26
N PHE A 88 5.87 7.13 -0.31
CA PHE A 88 5.57 8.27 0.55
C PHE A 88 5.92 7.92 2.00
N GLN A 89 7.23 7.95 2.31
CA GLN A 89 7.78 7.40 3.56
C GLN A 89 7.23 8.06 4.84
N ASN A 90 7.00 9.38 4.84
CA ASN A 90 6.48 10.09 6.00
C ASN A 90 5.01 9.77 6.26
N LEU A 91 4.26 9.38 5.22
CA LEU A 91 2.86 8.96 5.33
C LEU A 91 2.70 7.47 5.63
N GLY A 92 3.75 6.65 5.45
CA GLY A 92 3.64 5.21 5.59
C GLY A 92 2.87 4.56 4.43
N LEU A 93 2.94 5.12 3.23
CA LEU A 93 2.21 4.68 2.04
C LEU A 93 3.13 4.40 0.86
N THR A 94 2.84 3.35 0.10
CA THR A 94 3.29 3.22 -1.29
C THR A 94 2.10 3.15 -2.22
N THR A 95 2.28 3.54 -3.47
CA THR A 95 1.30 3.32 -4.54
C THR A 95 1.99 2.69 -5.75
N GLY A 96 1.21 2.05 -6.62
CA GLY A 96 1.62 1.87 -8.01
C GLY A 96 1.67 3.21 -8.76
N ARG A 97 1.98 3.16 -10.06
CA ARG A 97 1.89 4.31 -10.97
C ARG A 97 0.43 4.64 -11.29
N LEU A 98 -0.26 5.32 -10.36
CA LEU A 98 -1.66 5.72 -10.52
C LEU A 98 -1.88 6.68 -11.70
N ASP A 99 -0.82 7.33 -12.17
CA ASP A 99 -0.76 8.19 -13.35
C ASP A 99 -0.67 7.41 -14.68
N GLU A 100 -0.39 6.10 -14.65
CA GLU A 100 -0.29 5.27 -15.84
C GLU A 100 -1.63 4.64 -16.23
N ALA A 101 -1.83 4.42 -17.53
CA ALA A 101 -3.08 3.89 -18.08
C ALA A 101 -3.36 2.42 -17.74
N VAL A 102 -2.37 1.67 -17.27
CA VAL A 102 -2.51 0.24 -16.91
C VAL A 102 -3.09 0.14 -15.50
N VAL A 103 -4.41 0.22 -15.42
CA VAL A 103 -5.12 0.35 -14.15
C VAL A 103 -5.11 -0.91 -13.29
N GLU A 104 -4.82 -2.07 -13.86
CA GLU A 104 -4.67 -3.33 -13.13
C GLU A 104 -3.39 -3.36 -12.28
N ALA A 105 -2.43 -2.49 -12.59
CA ALA A 105 -1.21 -2.29 -11.81
C ALA A 105 -1.40 -1.25 -10.69
N HIS A 106 -2.58 -0.62 -10.59
CA HIS A 106 -2.84 0.35 -9.54
C HIS A 106 -3.04 -0.35 -8.20
N THR A 107 -2.12 -0.08 -7.29
CA THR A 107 -2.18 -0.56 -5.92
C THR A 107 -1.91 0.58 -4.96
N VAL A 108 -2.39 0.43 -3.73
CA VAL A 108 -2.05 1.29 -2.61
C VAL A 108 -1.69 0.37 -1.45
N THR A 109 -0.57 0.63 -0.79
CA THR A 109 -0.12 -0.17 0.35
C THR A 109 0.18 0.73 1.52
N ALA A 110 -0.52 0.51 2.64
CA ALA A 110 -0.12 1.08 3.92
C ALA A 110 0.90 0.16 4.58
N PHE A 111 1.95 0.72 5.17
CA PHE A 111 3.02 -0.05 5.79
C PHE A 111 3.44 0.48 7.16
N GLN A 112 4.03 -0.40 7.96
CA GLN A 112 4.59 -0.05 9.25
C GLN A 112 5.85 0.81 9.10
N LYS A 113 5.94 1.90 9.89
CA LYS A 113 7.13 2.75 9.97
C LYS A 113 8.41 1.93 10.12
N GLY A 114 9.46 2.31 9.39
CA GLY A 114 10.76 1.64 9.39
C GLY A 114 10.89 0.52 8.34
N LEU A 115 9.81 0.08 7.70
CA LEU A 115 9.86 -1.04 6.75
C LEU A 115 10.74 -0.76 5.52
N TRP A 116 10.78 0.51 5.09
CA TRP A 116 11.46 0.94 3.85
C TRP A 116 12.77 1.69 4.11
N ASP A 117 13.16 1.93 5.35
CA ASP A 117 14.29 2.80 5.71
C ASP A 117 15.61 2.34 5.05
N ASP A 118 15.89 1.03 5.07
CA ASP A 118 17.10 0.47 4.44
C ASP A 118 17.01 0.34 2.91
N LYS A 119 15.82 0.52 2.35
CA LYS A 119 15.56 0.33 0.91
C LYS A 119 15.43 1.64 0.15
N VAL A 120 15.15 2.75 0.85
CA VAL A 120 14.90 4.06 0.23
C VAL A 120 16.07 4.53 -0.64
N VAL A 121 17.29 4.11 -0.32
CA VAL A 121 18.52 4.40 -1.10
C VAL A 121 18.48 3.89 -2.55
N LYS A 122 17.55 2.99 -2.88
CA LYS A 122 17.37 2.44 -4.23
C LYS A 122 16.33 3.20 -5.04
N PHE A 123 15.67 4.20 -4.47
CA PHE A 123 14.61 4.95 -5.12
C PHE A 123 15.16 6.25 -5.71
N ASP A 124 14.61 6.62 -6.86
CA ASP A 124 14.88 7.90 -7.51
C ASP A 124 13.82 8.93 -7.11
N ARG A 125 14.17 10.21 -7.09
CA ARG A 125 13.17 11.27 -6.88
C ARG A 125 12.21 11.35 -8.06
N ILE A 126 10.94 11.55 -7.77
CA ILE A 126 9.89 11.82 -8.76
C ILE A 126 9.04 12.99 -8.28
N SER A 127 8.42 13.69 -9.22
CA SER A 127 7.43 14.72 -8.93
C SER A 127 6.30 14.64 -9.94
N PHE A 128 5.09 14.95 -9.49
CA PHE A 128 3.86 14.83 -10.25
C PHE A 128 3.28 16.20 -10.64
N GLN A 129 4.12 17.23 -10.79
CA GLN A 129 3.70 18.61 -11.12
C GLN A 129 2.66 18.71 -12.24
#